data_AF-A0A9N9D9F5-F1
#
_entry.id   AF-A0A9N9D9F5-F1
#
_cell.length_a   1.000
_cell.length_b   1.000
_cell.length_c   1.000
_cell.angle_alpha   90.00
_cell.angle_beta   90.00
_cell.angle_gamma   90.00
#
_symmetry.space_group_name_H-M   'P 1'
#
loop_
_entity.id
_entity.type
_entity.pdbx_description
1 polymer ?
#
loop_
_entity_poly.entity_id
_entity_poly.type
_entity_poly.pdbx_seq_one_letter_code
_entity_poly.pdbx_strand_id
1 'polypeptide(L)'
;CKRYVEEPDYRVKKRCLNGHTPWPEDIYSNCQPSAVTLQQQFHIVDHIEFSTSNLINDFINFQRSTGYQRFGYLYERCESYPDVLLGIKAVVEAIYELSQETKRMDQVSVSHEMKKSQSTRELPLVDYSK
;
A
#
# COMPACT_ATOMS: atom_id res chain seq x y z
N CYS A 1 -11.51 -1.38 26.67
CA CYS A 1 -11.84 -0.98 25.28
C CYS A 1 -12.01 -2.23 24.43
N LYS A 2 -13.21 -2.48 23.87
CA LYS A 2 -13.38 -3.52 22.85
C LYS A 2 -12.82 -2.98 21.53
N ARG A 3 -11.98 -3.76 20.85
CA ARG A 3 -11.44 -3.44 19.53
C ARG A 3 -12.45 -3.98 18.51
N TYR A 4 -13.06 -3.11 17.70
CA TYR A 4 -14.13 -3.48 16.76
C TYR A 4 -13.61 -3.87 15.37
N VAL A 5 -12.32 -3.66 15.10
CA VAL A 5 -11.68 -3.97 13.82
C VAL A 5 -10.44 -4.83 14.08
N GLU A 6 -10.39 -5.98 13.41
CA GLU A 6 -9.26 -6.92 13.42
C GLU A 6 -8.82 -7.20 11.98
N GLU A 7 -7.51 -7.20 11.74
CA GLU A 7 -6.95 -7.58 10.44
C GLU A 7 -7.08 -9.10 10.25
N PRO A 8 -7.59 -9.59 9.11
CA PRO A 8 -7.77 -11.01 8.92
C PRO A 8 -6.41 -11.72 8.79
N ASP A 9 -6.16 -12.70 9.67
CA ASP A 9 -4.99 -13.57 9.59
C ASP A 9 -5.36 -14.93 8.97
N TYR A 10 -4.91 -15.14 7.74
CA TYR A 10 -5.11 -16.39 6.99
C TYR A 10 -3.94 -17.37 7.12
N ARG A 11 -2.96 -17.09 8.00
CA ARG A 11 -1.78 -17.95 8.21
C ARG A 11 -2.12 -19.11 9.14
N VAL A 12 -1.36 -20.21 9.01
CA VAL A 12 -1.40 -21.30 9.99
C VAL A 12 -0.87 -20.79 11.34
N LYS A 13 -1.59 -21.11 12.42
CA LYS A 13 -1.14 -20.80 13.79
C LYS A 13 0.03 -21.71 14.16
N LYS A 14 1.26 -21.22 13.99
CA LYS A 14 2.49 -22.00 14.18
C LYS A 14 2.73 -22.50 15.60
N ARG A 15 2.20 -21.81 16.62
CA ARG A 15 2.35 -22.17 18.05
C ARG A 15 1.02 -22.64 18.62
N CYS A 16 0.55 -23.81 18.18
CA CYS A 16 -0.65 -24.42 18.70
C CYS A 16 -0.37 -25.11 20.03
N LEU A 17 -1.10 -24.80 21.09
CA LEU A 17 -0.89 -25.40 22.42
C LEU A 17 -1.70 -26.70 22.63
N ASN A 18 -2.32 -27.25 21.58
CA ASN A 18 -3.29 -28.33 21.68
C ASN A 18 -2.67 -29.74 21.62
N GLY A 19 -1.44 -29.89 22.12
CA GLY A 19 -0.80 -31.21 22.31
C GLY A 19 -0.36 -31.94 21.04
N HIS A 20 -0.16 -31.24 19.93
CA HIS A 20 0.42 -31.80 18.69
C HIS A 20 1.76 -31.15 18.36
N THR A 21 2.53 -31.74 17.45
CA THR A 21 3.78 -31.12 17.02
C THR A 21 3.50 -29.83 16.25
N PRO A 22 4.36 -28.80 16.32
CA PRO A 22 4.15 -27.56 15.59
C PRO A 22 4.05 -27.78 14.06
N TRP A 23 3.56 -26.77 13.35
CA TRP A 23 3.69 -26.73 11.89
C TRP A 23 5.17 -26.55 11.52
N PRO A 24 5.73 -27.25 10.51
CA PRO A 24 5.05 -27.99 9.43
C PRO A 24 4.75 -29.48 9.68
N GLU A 25 5.12 -30.02 10.84
CA GLU A 25 5.04 -31.46 11.11
C GLU A 25 3.61 -31.96 11.30
N ASP A 26 2.76 -31.24 12.05
CA ASP A 26 1.32 -31.57 12.24
C ASP A 26 0.40 -30.34 12.10
N ILE A 27 -0.88 -30.58 11.81
CA ILE A 27 -1.93 -29.54 11.75
C ILE A 27 -3.30 -30.04 12.21
N TYR A 28 -3.91 -29.36 13.18
CA TYR A 28 -5.28 -29.60 13.66
C TYR A 28 -6.22 -28.45 13.31
N SER A 29 -7.55 -28.70 13.33
CA SER A 29 -8.59 -27.71 12.97
C SER A 29 -8.52 -26.39 13.74
N ASN A 30 -8.01 -26.41 14.98
CA ASN A 30 -7.87 -25.20 15.81
C ASN A 30 -6.77 -24.24 15.31
N CYS A 31 -5.83 -24.76 14.53
CA CYS A 31 -4.63 -24.06 14.08
C CYS A 31 -4.54 -23.99 12.54
N GLN A 32 -5.40 -24.74 11.85
CA GLN A 32 -5.73 -24.58 10.44
C GLN A 32 -6.59 -23.31 10.22
N PRO A 33 -6.24 -22.44 9.25
CA PRO A 33 -7.11 -21.34 8.87
C PRO A 33 -8.39 -21.89 8.23
N SER A 34 -9.52 -21.22 8.49
CA SER A 34 -10.79 -21.59 7.88
C SER A 34 -10.79 -21.32 6.37
N ALA A 35 -11.69 -21.98 5.64
CA ALA A 35 -11.88 -21.73 4.22
C ALA A 35 -12.20 -20.25 3.98
N VAL A 36 -11.45 -19.62 3.07
CA VAL A 36 -11.60 -18.20 2.75
C VAL A 36 -12.68 -18.04 1.68
N THR A 37 -13.68 -17.20 1.96
CA THR A 37 -14.63 -16.72 0.94
C THR A 37 -14.32 -15.27 0.67
N LEU A 38 -13.99 -14.93 -0.58
CA LEU A 38 -13.70 -13.56 -0.98
C LEU A 38 -15.01 -12.81 -1.21
N GLN A 39 -15.13 -11.64 -0.58
CA GLN A 39 -16.26 -10.72 -0.74
C GLN A 39 -15.70 -9.33 -1.04
N GLN A 40 -16.54 -8.49 -1.65
CA GLN A 40 -16.18 -7.10 -1.88
C GLN A 40 -15.95 -6.40 -0.53
N GLN A 41 -14.79 -5.76 -0.40
CA GLN A 41 -14.41 -5.01 0.80
C GLN A 41 -14.79 -3.53 0.67
N PHE A 42 -14.85 -2.86 1.83
CA PHE A 42 -14.88 -1.40 1.88
C PHE A 42 -13.50 -0.83 1.52
N HIS A 43 -13.47 0.43 1.09
CA HIS A 43 -12.23 1.14 0.81
C HIS A 43 -11.78 1.91 2.06
N ILE A 44 -10.46 2.01 2.29
CA ILE A 44 -9.89 2.80 3.40
C ILE A 44 -9.83 4.29 3.03
N VAL A 45 -9.67 4.59 1.74
CA VAL A 45 -9.63 5.94 1.17
C VAL A 45 -10.66 6.02 0.04
N ASP A 46 -11.51 7.04 0.06
CA ASP A 46 -12.64 7.21 -0.87
C ASP A 46 -12.26 8.02 -2.10
N HIS A 47 -11.27 8.91 -1.98
CA HIS A 47 -10.88 9.81 -3.06
C HIS A 47 -9.37 10.08 -3.08
N ILE A 48 -8.81 10.23 -4.27
CA ILE A 48 -7.43 10.68 -4.47
C ILE A 48 -7.47 11.99 -5.24
N GLU A 49 -6.92 13.03 -4.64
CA GLU A 49 -6.85 14.38 -5.19
C GLU A 49 -5.38 14.75 -5.39
N PHE A 50 -5.05 15.41 -6.50
CA PHE A 50 -3.71 15.94 -6.72
C PHE A 50 -3.70 17.44 -6.40
N SER A 51 -2.76 17.88 -5.56
CA SER A 51 -2.66 19.29 -5.17
C SER A 51 -2.45 20.22 -6.36
N THR A 52 -1.81 19.73 -7.42
CA THR A 52 -1.61 20.44 -8.69
C THR A 52 -1.68 19.46 -9.86
N SER A 53 -2.23 19.91 -10.99
CA SER A 53 -2.21 19.14 -12.23
C SER A 53 -0.79 18.93 -12.79
N ASN A 54 0.17 19.77 -12.42
CA ASN A 54 1.55 19.68 -12.89
C ASN A 54 2.24 18.42 -12.38
N LEU A 55 1.89 17.92 -11.17
CA LEU A 55 2.41 16.66 -10.63
C LEU A 55 2.18 15.50 -11.60
N ILE A 56 0.96 15.39 -12.13
CA ILE A 56 0.62 14.35 -13.10
C ILE A 56 1.32 14.62 -14.43
N ASN A 57 1.28 15.87 -14.92
CA ASN A 57 1.88 16.22 -16.22
C ASN A 57 3.38 15.90 -16.26
N ASP A 58 4.12 16.31 -15.22
CA ASP A 58 5.56 16.07 -15.14
C ASP A 58 5.88 14.58 -15.07
N PHE A 59 5.06 13.79 -14.36
CA PHE A 59 5.20 12.34 -14.27
C PHE A 59 4.94 11.63 -15.61
N ILE A 60 3.83 11.95 -16.30
CA ILE A 60 3.48 11.30 -17.58
C ILE A 60 4.35 11.78 -18.75
N ASN A 61 5.03 12.92 -18.62
CA ASN A 61 5.93 13.43 -19.65
C ASN A 61 7.04 12.44 -20.00
N PHE A 62 7.53 11.64 -19.03
CA PHE A 62 8.50 10.58 -19.30
C PHE A 62 7.98 9.56 -20.33
N GLN A 63 6.73 9.11 -20.16
CA GLN A 63 6.11 8.17 -21.09
C GLN A 63 5.87 8.84 -22.46
N ARG A 64 5.44 10.11 -22.47
CA ARG A 64 5.24 10.87 -23.72
C ARG A 64 6.54 11.03 -24.52
N SER A 65 7.67 11.25 -23.85
CA SER A 65 8.96 11.46 -24.51
C SER A 65 9.67 10.17 -24.89
N THR A 66 9.55 9.11 -24.09
CA THR A 66 10.33 7.88 -24.28
C THR A 66 9.52 6.71 -24.83
N GLY A 67 8.19 6.71 -24.64
CA GLY A 67 7.31 5.58 -24.92
C GLY A 67 7.37 4.45 -23.89
N TYR A 68 8.19 4.58 -22.84
CA TYR A 68 8.33 3.57 -21.80
C TYR A 68 7.48 3.90 -20.56
N GLN A 69 7.10 2.87 -19.79
CA GLN A 69 6.39 3.02 -18.53
C GLN A 69 7.25 3.66 -17.42
N ARG A 70 6.59 4.24 -16.43
CA ARG A 70 7.21 4.89 -15.27
C ARG A 70 6.47 4.52 -13.99
N PHE A 71 7.19 4.41 -12.88
CA PHE A 71 6.63 4.14 -11.56
C PHE A 71 6.99 5.26 -10.57
N GLY A 72 6.12 5.54 -9.60
CA GLY A 72 6.37 6.55 -8.58
C GLY A 72 5.54 6.29 -7.33
N TYR A 73 6.08 6.67 -6.17
CA TYR A 73 5.35 6.71 -4.91
C TYR A 73 4.61 8.03 -4.80
N LEU A 74 3.33 7.97 -4.51
CA LEU A 74 2.57 9.16 -4.13
C LEU A 74 2.92 9.47 -2.68
N TYR A 75 3.21 10.75 -2.41
CA TYR A 75 3.34 11.28 -1.06
C TYR A 75 2.16 12.20 -0.83
N GLU A 76 1.33 11.80 0.12
CA GLU A 76 0.03 12.41 0.39
C GLU A 76 -0.15 12.76 1.87
N ARG A 77 -1.15 13.60 2.11
CA ARG A 77 -1.79 13.73 3.42
C ARG A 77 -3.24 13.27 3.32
N CYS A 78 -3.75 12.63 4.38
CA CYS A 78 -5.15 12.27 4.46
C CYS A 78 -5.98 13.39 5.09
N GLU A 79 -7.13 13.68 4.49
CA GLU A 79 -8.07 14.71 4.93
C GLU A 79 -9.51 14.18 4.87
N SER A 80 -10.44 14.83 5.57
CA SER A 80 -11.86 14.52 5.45
C SER A 80 -12.39 14.85 4.05
N TYR A 81 -13.23 13.97 3.51
CA TYR A 81 -13.88 14.12 2.21
C TYR A 81 -15.40 14.26 2.38
N PRO A 82 -15.97 15.48 2.27
CA PRO A 82 -17.36 15.73 2.66
C PRO A 82 -18.40 15.16 1.70
N ASP A 83 -18.01 14.80 0.47
CA ASP A 83 -18.92 14.24 -0.54
C ASP A 83 -19.31 12.78 -0.24
N VAL A 84 -18.63 12.15 0.73
CA VAL A 84 -18.93 10.81 1.25
C VAL A 84 -19.06 10.90 2.77
N LEU A 85 -20.05 10.22 3.35
CA LEU A 85 -20.25 10.22 4.80
C LEU A 85 -19.04 9.59 5.51
N LEU A 86 -18.42 10.35 6.41
CA LEU A 86 -17.16 9.99 7.08
C LEU A 86 -16.02 9.68 6.08
N GLY A 87 -16.10 10.26 4.89
CA GLY A 87 -15.16 9.99 3.81
C GLY A 87 -13.75 10.49 4.13
N ILE A 88 -12.76 9.81 3.57
CA ILE A 88 -11.35 10.16 3.64
C ILE A 88 -10.82 10.35 2.23
N LYS A 89 -10.13 11.46 1.97
CA LYS A 89 -9.37 11.67 0.75
C LYS A 89 -7.87 11.68 1.03
N ALA A 90 -7.10 11.21 0.06
CA ALA A 90 -5.65 11.37 -0.01
C ALA A 90 -5.32 12.55 -0.94
N VAL A 91 -4.72 13.62 -0.41
CA VAL A 91 -4.24 14.74 -1.21
C VAL A 91 -2.76 14.56 -1.49
N VAL A 92 -2.43 14.23 -2.74
CA VAL A 92 -1.06 13.99 -3.22
C VAL A 92 -0.34 15.33 -3.39
N GLU A 93 0.81 15.47 -2.73
CA GLU A 93 1.66 16.66 -2.79
C GLU A 93 2.91 16.46 -3.65
N ALA A 94 3.39 15.22 -3.76
CA ALA A 94 4.57 14.88 -4.56
C ALA A 94 4.49 13.46 -5.11
N ILE A 95 5.19 13.24 -6.22
CA ILE A 95 5.41 11.91 -6.79
C ILE A 95 6.92 11.64 -6.74
N TYR A 96 7.32 10.63 -5.98
CA TYR A 96 8.72 10.26 -5.81
C TYR A 96 9.08 9.05 -6.68
N GLU A 97 10.01 9.27 -7.61
CA GLU A 97 10.48 8.23 -8.52
C GLU A 97 11.73 7.54 -7.97
N LEU A 98 11.67 6.20 -7.80
CA LEU A 98 12.87 5.42 -7.56
C LEU A 98 13.69 5.23 -8.84
N SER A 99 14.97 4.88 -8.67
CA SER A 99 15.81 4.39 -9.76
C SER A 99 15.16 3.14 -10.38
N GLN A 100 14.90 3.19 -11.69
CA GLN A 100 14.17 2.16 -12.42
C GLN A 100 14.94 1.74 -13.66
N GLU A 101 14.91 0.45 -13.96
CA GLU A 101 15.45 -0.08 -15.21
C GLU A 101 14.35 -0.12 -16.26
N THR A 102 14.62 0.53 -17.39
CA THR A 102 13.66 0.65 -18.49
C THR A 102 14.10 -0.27 -19.63
N LYS A 103 13.84 -1.58 -19.48
CA LYS A 103 14.29 -2.62 -20.44
C LYS A 103 13.28 -2.92 -21.54
N ARG A 104 11.99 -2.79 -21.26
CA ARG A 104 10.88 -3.00 -22.22
C ARG A 104 9.83 -1.91 -22.05
N MET A 105 9.11 -1.59 -23.13
CA MET A 105 8.12 -0.50 -23.16
C MET A 105 6.87 -0.77 -22.33
N ASP A 106 6.58 -2.04 -22.02
CA ASP A 106 5.40 -2.53 -21.32
C ASP A 106 5.70 -2.97 -19.87
N GLN A 107 6.91 -2.74 -19.39
CA GLN A 107 7.36 -3.22 -18.08
C GLN A 107 8.14 -2.13 -17.32
N VAL A 108 7.95 -2.09 -16.00
CA VAL A 108 8.83 -1.36 -15.07
C VAL A 108 9.48 -2.36 -14.12
N SER A 109 10.79 -2.29 -13.99
CA SER A 109 11.56 -3.04 -12.97
C SER A 109 12.15 -2.06 -11.96
N VAL A 110 11.72 -2.19 -10.71
CA VAL A 110 12.17 -1.36 -9.59
C VAL A 110 13.09 -2.19 -8.70
N SER A 111 14.26 -1.68 -8.35
CA SER A 111 15.08 -2.31 -7.32
C SER A 111 14.48 -2.04 -5.94
N HIS A 112 14.44 -3.07 -5.08
CA HIS A 112 13.89 -2.95 -3.72
C HIS A 112 14.67 -1.95 -2.84
N GLU A 113 15.89 -1.58 -3.24
CA GLU A 113 16.73 -0.66 -2.48
C GLU A 113 16.29 0.79 -2.68
N MET A 114 15.44 1.27 -1.78
CA MET A 114 15.32 2.69 -1.50
C MET A 114 16.66 3.17 -0.94
N LYS A 115 17.60 3.58 -1.80
CA LYS A 115 18.73 4.40 -1.35
C LYS A 115 18.10 5.64 -0.73
N LYS A 116 18.23 5.80 0.61
CA LYS A 116 17.79 6.98 1.34
C LYS A 116 18.37 8.21 0.64
N SER A 117 17.58 8.87 -0.20
CA SER A 117 17.96 10.18 -0.69
C SER A 117 17.88 11.12 0.50
N GLN A 118 18.90 11.93 0.72
CA GLN A 118 19.01 12.85 1.87
C GLN A 118 17.86 13.88 1.97
N SER A 119 17.00 13.96 0.95
CA SER A 119 15.86 14.88 0.86
C SER A 119 14.60 14.40 1.60
N THR A 120 14.43 13.08 1.85
CA THR A 120 13.20 12.53 2.47
C THR A 120 13.11 12.78 3.99
N ARG A 121 13.96 13.65 4.56
CA ARG A 121 14.00 13.95 6.00
C ARG A 121 12.98 14.98 6.48
N GLU A 122 12.22 15.61 5.59
CA GLU A 122 11.32 16.72 5.99
C GLU A 122 9.84 16.53 5.65
N LEU A 123 9.45 15.45 4.95
CA LEU A 123 8.02 15.14 4.83
C LEU A 123 7.63 14.27 6.02
N PRO A 124 6.79 14.77 6.95
CA PRO A 124 6.38 14.00 8.10
C PRO A 124 5.70 12.73 7.58
N LEU A 125 6.26 11.58 7.94
CA LEU A 125 5.55 10.31 7.82
C LEU A 125 4.19 10.51 8.49
N VAL A 126 3.12 10.42 7.71
CA VAL A 126 1.77 10.53 8.26
C VAL A 126 1.58 9.35 9.21
N ASP A 127 1.53 9.67 10.50
CA ASP A 127 1.29 8.70 11.56
C ASP A 127 -0.20 8.36 11.56
N TYR A 128 -0.54 7.20 10.99
CA TYR A 128 -1.90 6.68 10.92
C TYR A 128 -2.42 6.09 12.26
N SER A 129 -1.82 6.43 13.41
CA SER A 129 -2.12 5.80 14.71
C SER A 129 -3.07 6.56 15.65
N LYS A 130 -3.93 7.46 15.16
CA LYS A 130 -4.96 8.13 15.99
C LYS A 130 -6.37 7.68 15.69
#